data_AF-A0A2E3ZQZ7-F1
#
_entry.id   AF-A0A2E3ZQZ7-F1
#
_cell.length_a   1.000
_cell.length_b   1.000
_cell.length_c   1.000
_cell.angle_alpha   90.00
_cell.angle_beta   90.00
_cell.angle_gamma   90.00
#
_symmetry.space_group_name_H-M   'P 1'
#
loop_
_entity.id
_entity.type
_entity.pdbx_description
1 polymer ?
#
loop_
_entity_poly.entity_id
_entity_poly.type
_entity_poly.pdbx_seq_one_letter_code
_entity_poly.pdbx_strand_id
1 'polypeptide(L)'
;MKLGSTTVLPFLNSFFQFYEPEKYQTKELRNWLVNRNSSTPAFLVTHKVNITTLTGILASSGELVFVRSDSQNNHIVLGTI
;
A
#
# COMPACT_ATOMS: atom_id res chain seq x y z
N MET A 1 -5.10 4.15 24.13
CA MET A 1 -5.66 4.43 22.79
C MET A 1 -6.18 3.10 22.23
N LYS A 2 -7.47 2.98 21.91
CA LYS A 2 -8.04 1.72 21.38
C LYS A 2 -8.07 1.83 19.85
N LEU A 3 -7.03 1.32 19.20
CA LEU A 3 -6.98 1.22 17.74
C LEU A 3 -7.97 0.12 17.31
N GLY A 4 -8.64 0.29 16.16
CA GLY A 4 -9.58 -0.70 15.62
C GLY A 4 -8.91 -2.05 15.35
N SER A 5 -9.70 -3.08 15.08
CA SER A 5 -9.18 -4.39 14.67
C SER A 5 -8.37 -4.28 13.38
N THR A 6 -7.17 -4.86 13.35
CA THR A 6 -6.32 -4.92 12.17
C THR A 6 -6.35 -6.31 11.55
N THR A 7 -6.16 -6.36 10.23
CA THR A 7 -5.97 -7.60 9.49
C THR A 7 -4.55 -7.61 8.94
N VAL A 8 -3.81 -8.69 9.20
CA VAL A 8 -2.45 -8.83 8.67
C VAL A 8 -2.52 -9.22 7.19
N LEU A 9 -1.87 -8.44 6.35
CA LEU A 9 -1.69 -8.70 4.92
C LEU A 9 -0.20 -8.97 4.67
N PRO A 10 0.22 -10.23 4.42
CA PRO A 10 1.64 -10.58 4.33
C PRO A 10 2.43 -9.79 3.30
N PHE A 11 1.79 -9.40 2.18
CA PHE A 11 2.38 -8.60 1.11
C PHE A 11 2.63 -7.13 1.48
N LEU A 12 2.21 -6.67 2.68
CA LEU A 12 2.57 -5.34 3.20
C LEU A 12 3.87 -5.34 4.02
N ASN A 13 4.48 -6.50 4.24
CA ASN A 13 5.78 -6.58 4.90
C ASN A 13 6.90 -6.06 3.98
N SER A 14 8.06 -5.76 4.55
CA SER A 14 9.22 -5.32 3.77
C SER A 14 9.76 -6.46 2.90
N PHE A 15 10.16 -6.14 1.67
CA PHE A 15 10.87 -7.04 0.76
C PHE A 15 12.31 -6.61 0.47
N PHE A 16 12.85 -5.59 1.16
CA PHE A 16 14.13 -4.95 0.83
C PHE A 16 15.33 -5.91 0.73
N GLN A 17 15.30 -7.05 1.43
CA GLN A 17 16.38 -8.03 1.41
C GLN A 17 16.38 -8.96 0.20
N PHE A 18 15.33 -8.94 -0.63
CA PHE A 18 15.17 -9.90 -1.72
C PHE A 18 14.64 -9.19 -2.99
N TYR A 19 15.33 -9.39 -4.12
CA TYR A 19 14.98 -8.74 -5.39
C TYR A 19 13.76 -9.38 -6.09
N GLU A 20 13.49 -10.67 -5.86
CA GLU A 20 12.33 -11.36 -6.44
C GLU A 20 10.98 -11.08 -5.74
N PRO A 21 10.92 -10.99 -4.39
CA PRO A 21 9.67 -10.73 -3.66
C PRO A 21 9.04 -9.37 -3.94
N GLU A 22 9.79 -8.38 -4.43
CA GLU A 22 9.23 -7.11 -4.87
C GLU A 22 8.10 -7.31 -5.88
N LYS A 23 8.31 -8.16 -6.90
CA LYS A 23 7.31 -8.42 -7.95
C LYS A 23 6.08 -9.12 -7.40
N TYR A 24 6.27 -10.08 -6.50
CA TYR A 24 5.17 -10.82 -5.89
C TYR A 24 4.33 -9.93 -4.97
N GLN A 25 4.96 -9.26 -4.00
CA GLN A 25 4.25 -8.44 -3.01
C GLN A 25 3.55 -7.24 -3.67
N THR A 26 4.20 -6.59 -4.64
CA THR A 26 3.57 -5.50 -5.42
C THR A 26 2.37 -6.00 -6.21
N LYS A 27 2.47 -7.18 -6.83
CA LYS A 27 1.35 -7.77 -7.58
C LYS A 27 0.18 -8.11 -6.66
N GLU A 28 0.44 -8.73 -5.51
CA GLU A 28 -0.61 -9.06 -4.54
C GLU A 28 -1.27 -7.81 -3.94
N LEU A 29 -0.49 -6.77 -3.65
CA LEU A 29 -1.03 -5.48 -3.20
C LEU A 29 -1.95 -4.85 -4.26
N ARG A 30 -1.52 -4.81 -5.52
CA ARG A 30 -2.31 -4.31 -6.66
C ARG A 30 -3.61 -5.11 -6.85
N ASN A 31 -3.51 -6.44 -6.85
CA ASN A 31 -4.67 -7.31 -6.93
C ASN A 31 -5.64 -7.07 -5.76
N TRP A 32 -5.13 -6.89 -4.55
CA TRP A 32 -5.96 -6.60 -3.39
C TRP A 32 -6.67 -5.24 -3.51
N LEU A 33 -5.97 -4.21 -4.01
CA LEU A 33 -6.54 -2.88 -4.23
C LEU A 33 -7.64 -2.86 -5.30
N VAL A 34 -7.55 -3.70 -6.33
CA VAL A 34 -8.59 -3.82 -7.37
C VAL A 34 -9.79 -4.62 -6.87
N ASN A 35 -9.57 -5.67 -6.08
CA ASN A 35 -10.64 -6.58 -5.64
C ASN A 35 -11.36 -6.14 -4.36
N ARG A 36 -10.83 -5.15 -3.64
CA ARG A 36 -11.51 -4.63 -2.44
C ARG A 36 -12.77 -3.86 -2.81
N ASN A 37 -13.74 -3.87 -1.91
CA ASN A 37 -14.88 -2.96 -2.01
C ASN A 37 -14.41 -1.50 -1.82
N SER A 38 -14.63 -0.66 -2.83
CA SER A 38 -14.22 0.75 -2.84
C SER A 38 -15.16 1.68 -2.07
N SER A 39 -16.28 1.18 -1.53
CA SER A 39 -17.25 1.98 -0.77
C SER A 39 -16.70 2.60 0.52
N THR A 40 -15.56 2.10 1.01
CA THR A 40 -14.86 2.64 2.17
C THR A 40 -13.37 2.82 1.88
N PRO A 41 -12.68 3.81 2.47
CA PRO A 41 -11.22 3.92 2.40
C PRO A 41 -10.54 2.74 3.11
N ALA A 42 -9.38 2.32 2.61
CA ALA A 42 -8.49 1.43 3.34
C ALA A 42 -7.38 2.24 4.02
N PHE A 43 -7.05 1.87 5.25
CA PHE A 43 -5.86 2.36 5.93
C PHE A 43 -4.81 1.25 5.94
N LEU A 44 -3.72 1.44 5.20
CA LEU A 44 -2.66 0.45 5.05
C LEU A 44 -1.41 0.95 5.79
N VAL A 45 -0.91 0.12 6.72
CA VAL A 45 0.35 0.37 7.41
C VAL A 45 1.40 -0.53 6.79
N THR A 46 2.44 0.05 6.22
CA THR A 46 3.46 -0.69 5.48
C THR A 46 4.82 0.04 5.53
N HIS A 47 5.78 -0.48 4.78
CA HIS A 47 7.15 0.01 4.70
C HIS A 47 7.31 0.96 3.53
N LYS A 48 8.33 1.84 3.62
CA LYS A 48 8.71 2.77 2.55
C LYS A 48 8.78 2.11 1.17
N VAL A 49 9.36 0.92 1.08
CA VAL A 49 9.50 0.17 -0.19
C VAL A 49 8.16 -0.13 -0.86
N ASN A 50 7.14 -0.55 -0.11
CA ASN A 50 5.80 -0.78 -0.67
C ASN A 50 5.16 0.52 -1.16
N ILE A 51 5.31 1.60 -0.38
CA ILE A 51 4.80 2.93 -0.75
C ILE A 51 5.46 3.40 -2.04
N THR A 52 6.79 3.35 -2.12
CA THR A 52 7.54 3.77 -3.30
C THR A 52 7.18 2.94 -4.53
N THR A 53 7.14 1.61 -4.43
CA THR A 53 6.83 0.76 -5.58
C THR A 53 5.39 0.91 -6.07
N LEU A 54 4.45 1.22 -5.17
CA LEU A 54 3.05 1.48 -5.54
C LEU A 54 2.83 2.87 -6.13
N THR A 55 3.48 3.89 -5.56
CA THR A 55 3.11 5.31 -5.76
C THR A 55 4.20 6.17 -6.41
N GLY A 56 5.44 5.70 -6.44
CA GLY A 56 6.63 6.48 -6.79
C GLY A 56 7.11 7.45 -5.70
N ILE A 57 6.39 7.57 -4.58
CA ILE A 57 6.70 8.53 -3.51
C ILE A 57 7.67 7.93 -2.49
N LEU A 58 8.72 8.69 -2.16
CA LEU A 58 9.69 8.35 -1.12
C LEU A 58 9.25 8.89 0.25
N ALA A 59 8.27 8.24 0.87
CA ALA A 59 7.74 8.66 2.16
C ALA A 59 8.77 8.61 3.32
N SER A 60 8.65 9.54 4.25
CA SER A 60 9.34 9.59 5.54
C SER A 60 8.69 8.67 6.57
N SER A 61 9.37 8.42 7.69
CA SER A 61 8.80 7.59 8.76
C SER A 61 7.58 8.28 9.37
N GLY A 62 6.43 7.60 9.36
CA GLY A 62 5.18 8.14 9.90
C GLY A 62 4.41 9.06 8.94
N GLU A 63 4.94 9.34 7.74
CA GLU A 63 4.25 10.14 6.72
C GLU A 63 3.07 9.36 6.13
N LEU A 64 1.96 10.06 5.92
CA LEU A 64 0.77 9.50 5.27
C LEU A 64 0.77 9.87 3.80
N VAL A 65 0.52 8.88 2.92
CA VAL A 65 0.36 9.09 1.48
C VAL A 65 -1.09 8.77 1.10
N PHE A 66 -1.80 9.76 0.58
CA PHE A 66 -3.19 9.61 0.14
C PHE A 66 -3.22 9.16 -1.31
N VAL A 67 -3.81 8.01 -1.56
CA VAL A 67 -3.85 7.39 -2.89
C VAL A 67 -5.30 7.14 -3.30
N ARG A 68 -5.69 7.64 -4.46
CA ARG A 68 -6.90 7.22 -5.15
C ARG A 68 -6.55 6.04 -6.05
N SER A 69 -7.19 4.90 -5.82
CA SER A 69 -7.08 3.72 -6.69
C SER A 69 -8.40 3.48 -7.41
N ASP A 70 -8.35 3.09 -8.67
CA ASP A 70 -9.53 2.64 -9.43
C ASP A 70 -9.52 1.11 -9.65
N SER A 71 -10.57 0.60 -10.28
CA SER A 71 -10.71 -0.83 -10.60
C SER A 71 -9.80 -1.29 -11.76
N GLN A 72 -9.08 -0.40 -12.42
CA GLN A 72 -8.15 -0.70 -13.52
C GLN A 72 -6.69 -0.68 -13.06
N ASN A 73 -6.46 -0.69 -11.74
CA ASN A 73 -5.14 -0.63 -11.13
C ASN A 73 -4.37 0.66 -11.44
N ASN A 74 -5.09 1.76 -11.66
CA ASN A 74 -4.48 3.09 -11.70
C ASN A 74 -4.44 3.66 -10.28
N HIS A 75 -3.27 4.18 -9.89
CA HIS A 75 -3.03 4.75 -8.57
C HIS A 75 -2.58 6.20 -8.73
N ILE A 76 -3.37 7.14 -8.22
CA ILE A 76 -3.09 8.58 -8.27
C ILE A 76 -2.82 9.06 -6.85
N VAL A 77 -1.65 9.65 -6.63
CA VAL A 77 -1.30 10.29 -5.37
C VAL A 77 -2.05 11.62 -5.27
N LEU A 78 -2.81 11.79 -4.20
CA LEU A 78 -3.57 13.01 -3.92
C LEU A 78 -2.78 14.01 -3.06
N GLY A 79 -1.79 13.52 -2.30
CA GLY A 79 -0.93 14.34 -1.44
C GLY A 79 -0.31 13.52 -0.31
N THR A 80 0.54 14.18 0.49
CA THR A 80 1.16 13.62 1.69
C THR A 80 1.05 14.59 2.87
N ILE A 81 1.17 14.06 4.10
CA ILE A 81 1.19 14.83 5.37
C ILE A 81 2.15 14.20 6.36
#